data_AF-A0A4S8MEA2-F1
#
_entry.id   AF-A0A4S8MEA2-F1
#
_cell.length_a   1.000
_cell.length_b   1.000
_cell.length_c   1.000
_cell.angle_alpha   90.00
_cell.angle_beta   90.00
_cell.angle_gamma   90.00
#
_symmetry.space_group_name_H-M   'P 1'
#
loop_
_entity.id
_entity.type
_entity.pdbx_description
1 polymer ?
#
loop_
_entity_poly.entity_id
_entity_poly.type
_entity_poly.pdbx_seq_one_letter_code
_entity_poly.pdbx_strand_id
1 'polypeptide(L)'
;MSEIIFQISLESLIHSETIQVLDITPVATVNRFRLINCTRYIKDKTLTIYEFLDFPVPWCTYAAISYVWRGNPVDESTIGPRFAVNGAEDGDPIGVDVLTHVCTAALREGAEYIWIDRLCIVQTSKQDKRWQIGQMFDIYKRCRICLVLPGGIQRLVGLDEPTTWINRGWTLQETLAPPRVEVIYAWKWGSGLYYRNNAGRGNIIELFPGESAMSPLSTLFSLYSGSEPVNCSVYLSVVSPTSFHPAGSKHT
;
A
#
# COMPACT_ATOMS: atom_id res chain seq x y z
N MET A 1 -6.86 -24.16 -8.00
CA MET A 1 -5.71 -23.99 -8.93
C MET A 1 -5.63 -22.51 -9.32
N SER A 2 -4.45 -21.99 -9.62
CA SER A 2 -4.25 -20.58 -10.06
C SER A 2 -3.59 -20.53 -11.43
N GLU A 3 -3.94 -19.54 -12.25
CA GLU A 3 -3.43 -19.35 -13.61
C GLU A 3 -2.95 -17.90 -13.81
N ILE A 4 -1.89 -17.70 -14.59
CA ILE A 4 -1.47 -16.36 -15.01
C ILE A 4 -2.39 -15.93 -16.15
N ILE A 5 -3.17 -14.88 -15.94
CA ILE A 5 -4.07 -14.35 -16.99
C ILE A 5 -3.50 -13.12 -17.69
N PHE A 6 -2.59 -12.40 -17.04
CA PHE A 6 -2.03 -11.16 -17.56
C PHE A 6 -0.59 -10.96 -17.09
N GLN A 7 0.28 -10.54 -17.99
CA GLN A 7 1.67 -10.20 -17.69
C GLN A 7 2.16 -9.07 -18.61
N ILE A 8 2.81 -8.08 -18.03
CA ILE A 8 3.50 -7.00 -18.77
C ILE A 8 4.81 -6.63 -18.08
N SER A 9 5.83 -6.25 -18.84
CA SER A 9 7.09 -5.75 -18.28
C SER A 9 6.93 -4.33 -17.75
N LEU A 10 7.63 -3.97 -16.67
CA LEU A 10 7.65 -2.60 -16.18
C LEU A 10 8.30 -1.65 -17.19
N GLU A 11 9.27 -2.13 -17.95
CA GLU A 11 9.89 -1.35 -19.04
C GLU A 11 8.84 -0.90 -20.07
N SER A 12 7.95 -1.80 -20.48
CA SER A 12 6.84 -1.49 -21.40
C SER A 12 5.83 -0.51 -20.81
N LEU A 13 5.62 -0.54 -19.49
CA LEU A 13 4.75 0.41 -18.78
C LEU A 13 5.36 1.82 -18.71
N ILE A 14 6.68 1.93 -18.70
CA ILE A 14 7.41 3.18 -18.48
C ILE A 14 7.77 3.90 -19.80
N HIS A 15 8.08 3.16 -20.87
CA HIS A 15 8.60 3.73 -22.12
C HIS A 15 7.54 4.35 -23.05
N SER A 16 6.29 4.46 -22.61
CA SER A 16 5.23 5.04 -23.42
C SER A 16 5.22 6.58 -23.31
N GLU A 17 5.18 7.28 -24.44
CA GLU A 17 5.01 8.75 -24.48
C GLU A 17 3.67 9.21 -23.89
N THR A 18 2.71 8.29 -23.78
CA THR A 18 1.38 8.52 -23.18
C THR A 18 1.12 7.53 -22.04
N ILE A 19 0.21 7.86 -21.12
CA ILE A 19 -0.17 6.95 -20.04
C ILE A 19 -0.73 5.66 -20.65
N GLN A 20 -0.05 4.54 -20.41
CA GLN A 20 -0.53 3.25 -20.88
C GLN A 20 -1.81 2.86 -20.14
N VAL A 21 -2.79 2.32 -20.85
CA VAL A 21 -4.05 1.81 -20.27
C VAL A 21 -3.99 0.29 -20.25
N LEU A 22 -3.99 -0.30 -19.06
CA LEU A 22 -4.07 -1.74 -18.87
C LEU A 22 -5.51 -2.23 -18.98
N ASP A 23 -5.71 -3.34 -19.69
CA ASP A 23 -7.02 -3.98 -19.80
C ASP A 23 -6.90 -5.50 -19.63
N ILE A 24 -7.47 -6.01 -18.55
CA ILE A 24 -7.57 -7.45 -18.29
C ILE A 24 -8.90 -8.04 -18.78
N THR A 25 -9.85 -7.23 -19.23
CA THR A 25 -11.18 -7.68 -19.67
C THR A 25 -11.14 -8.83 -20.69
N PRO A 26 -10.24 -8.83 -21.70
CA PRO A 26 -10.21 -9.89 -22.71
C PRO A 26 -9.74 -11.25 -22.17
N VAL A 27 -9.06 -11.28 -21.03
CA VAL A 27 -8.36 -12.46 -20.49
C VAL A 27 -8.90 -12.91 -19.14
N ALA A 28 -9.68 -12.07 -18.46
CA ALA A 28 -10.16 -12.30 -17.11
C ALA A 28 -11.55 -12.99 -17.09
N THR A 29 -11.72 -14.00 -16.23
CA THR A 29 -13.00 -14.70 -16.05
C THR A 29 -13.82 -14.04 -14.95
N VAL A 30 -15.02 -13.53 -15.24
CA VAL A 30 -15.87 -12.90 -14.20
C VAL A 30 -16.09 -13.80 -12.98
N ASN A 31 -16.26 -13.19 -11.81
CA ASN A 31 -16.47 -13.85 -10.52
C ASN A 31 -15.29 -14.73 -10.09
N ARG A 32 -14.07 -14.28 -10.37
CA ARG A 32 -12.84 -14.92 -9.91
C ARG A 32 -12.03 -13.98 -9.06
N PHE A 33 -11.32 -14.56 -8.09
CA PHE A 33 -10.38 -13.81 -7.28
C PHE A 33 -9.06 -13.63 -8.05
N ARG A 34 -8.45 -12.46 -7.95
CA ARG A 34 -7.21 -12.14 -8.66
C ARG A 34 -6.22 -11.46 -7.74
N LEU A 35 -4.95 -11.73 -7.97
CA LEU A 35 -3.87 -11.17 -7.18
C LEU A 35 -2.65 -10.89 -8.05
N ILE A 36 -1.89 -9.87 -7.68
CA ILE A 36 -0.62 -9.52 -8.32
C ILE A 36 0.51 -10.19 -7.54
N ASN A 37 1.45 -10.84 -8.23
CA ASN A 37 2.60 -11.48 -7.57
C ASN A 37 3.73 -10.47 -7.32
N CYS A 38 4.05 -10.21 -6.05
CA CYS A 38 5.04 -9.20 -5.65
C CYS A 38 6.47 -9.64 -5.98
N THR A 39 6.77 -10.94 -5.91
CA THR A 39 8.10 -11.45 -6.25
C THR A 39 8.43 -11.18 -7.72
N ARG A 40 7.49 -11.45 -8.63
CA ARG A 40 7.64 -11.14 -10.06
C ARG A 40 7.73 -9.64 -10.32
N TYR A 41 6.94 -8.85 -9.60
CA TYR A 41 7.00 -7.39 -9.71
C TYR A 41 8.38 -6.84 -9.34
N ILE A 42 8.94 -7.30 -8.23
CA ILE A 42 10.21 -6.78 -7.70
C ILE A 42 11.44 -7.36 -8.40
N LYS A 43 11.49 -8.68 -8.60
CA LYS A 43 12.67 -9.38 -9.13
C LYS A 43 12.67 -9.42 -10.66
N ASP A 44 11.57 -9.83 -11.25
CA ASP A 44 11.48 -10.05 -12.70
C ASP A 44 11.11 -8.75 -13.43
N LYS A 45 10.78 -7.69 -12.69
CA LYS A 45 10.27 -6.42 -13.22
C LYS A 45 9.08 -6.65 -14.15
N THR A 46 8.15 -7.50 -13.72
CA THR A 46 6.90 -7.79 -14.45
C THR A 46 5.68 -7.65 -13.54
N LEU A 47 4.67 -6.92 -14.00
CA LEU A 47 3.36 -6.94 -13.40
C LEU A 47 2.65 -8.20 -13.89
N THR A 48 2.47 -9.18 -13.01
CA THR A 48 1.82 -10.46 -13.29
C THR A 48 0.57 -10.63 -12.44
N ILE A 49 -0.59 -10.84 -13.07
CA ILE A 49 -1.87 -11.07 -12.40
C ILE A 49 -2.22 -12.55 -12.52
N TYR A 50 -2.43 -13.17 -11.35
CA TYR A 50 -2.94 -14.52 -11.22
C TYR A 50 -4.44 -14.49 -10.97
N GLU A 51 -5.16 -15.41 -11.60
CA GLU A 51 -6.56 -15.71 -11.33
C GLU A 51 -6.67 -17.00 -10.52
N PHE A 52 -7.55 -17.01 -9.53
CA PHE A 52 -7.77 -18.12 -8.61
C PHE A 52 -9.21 -18.62 -8.74
N LEU A 53 -9.33 -19.94 -8.90
CA LEU A 53 -10.64 -20.59 -9.03
C LEU A 53 -11.45 -20.54 -7.73
N ASP A 54 -10.77 -20.64 -6.60
CA ASP A 54 -11.36 -20.75 -5.28
C ASP A 54 -10.95 -19.54 -4.43
N PHE A 55 -11.85 -19.03 -3.61
CA PHE A 55 -11.54 -18.04 -2.59
C PHE A 55 -12.26 -18.42 -1.29
N PRO A 56 -11.56 -18.49 -0.15
CA PRO A 56 -10.15 -18.18 0.06
C PRO A 56 -9.22 -19.29 -0.42
N VAL A 57 -7.96 -18.92 -0.69
CA VAL A 57 -6.90 -19.85 -1.08
C VAL A 57 -5.99 -20.07 0.13
N PRO A 58 -6.09 -21.21 0.86
CA PRO A 58 -5.43 -21.37 2.16
C PRO A 58 -3.90 -21.24 2.15
N TRP A 59 -3.26 -21.54 1.02
CA TRP A 59 -1.81 -21.47 0.86
C TRP A 59 -1.32 -20.15 0.25
N CYS A 60 -2.23 -19.24 -0.13
CA CYS A 60 -1.88 -17.98 -0.77
C CYS A 60 -1.91 -16.85 0.26
N THR A 61 -0.75 -16.32 0.62
CA THR A 61 -0.68 -15.13 1.46
C THR A 61 -0.70 -13.88 0.59
N TYR A 62 -1.59 -12.95 0.91
CA TYR A 62 -1.69 -11.68 0.20
C TYR A 62 -1.88 -10.51 1.17
N ALA A 63 -1.42 -9.34 0.74
CA ALA A 63 -1.77 -8.07 1.36
C ALA A 63 -2.94 -7.44 0.60
N ALA A 64 -3.88 -6.83 1.31
CA ALA A 64 -4.94 -6.04 0.70
C ALA A 64 -4.52 -4.56 0.73
N ILE A 65 -4.70 -3.84 -0.37
CA ILE A 65 -4.29 -2.44 -0.48
C ILE A 65 -5.50 -1.54 -0.35
N SER A 66 -5.47 -0.67 0.66
CA SER A 66 -6.50 0.32 0.93
C SER A 66 -5.96 1.70 0.57
N TYR A 67 -6.67 2.42 -0.31
CA TYR A 67 -6.23 3.72 -0.82
C TYR A 67 -7.41 4.50 -1.38
N VAL A 68 -7.25 5.81 -1.53
CA VAL A 68 -8.24 6.69 -2.16
C VAL A 68 -8.11 6.64 -3.68
N TRP A 69 -9.23 6.45 -4.39
CA TRP A 69 -9.22 6.39 -5.86
C TRP A 69 -8.81 7.72 -6.49
N ARG A 70 -9.18 8.84 -5.88
CA ARG A 70 -8.65 10.18 -6.17
C ARG A 70 -7.84 10.65 -4.98
N GLY A 71 -6.54 10.65 -5.17
CA GLY A 71 -5.55 10.97 -4.18
C GLY A 71 -5.39 12.45 -3.90
N ASN A 72 -4.38 12.73 -3.10
CA ASN A 72 -3.87 14.08 -2.95
C ASN A 72 -3.42 14.62 -4.32
N PRO A 73 -3.54 15.94 -4.55
CA PRO A 73 -3.02 16.55 -5.76
C PRO A 73 -1.55 16.23 -5.96
N VAL A 74 -1.17 16.16 -7.22
CA VAL A 74 0.14 15.76 -7.68
C VAL A 74 0.66 16.84 -8.63
N ASP A 75 1.93 17.22 -8.46
CA ASP A 75 2.61 18.07 -9.41
C ASP A 75 3.16 17.18 -10.53
N GLU A 76 2.62 17.34 -11.74
CA GLU A 76 2.97 16.59 -12.94
C GLU A 76 4.47 16.61 -13.25
N SER A 77 5.21 17.64 -12.80
CA SER A 77 6.67 17.71 -12.97
C SER A 77 7.46 16.77 -12.04
N THR A 78 6.82 16.25 -11.00
CA THR A 78 7.43 15.41 -9.94
C THR A 78 6.94 13.97 -9.94
N ILE A 79 5.93 13.66 -10.76
CA ILE A 79 5.33 12.33 -10.84
C ILE A 79 6.21 11.41 -11.68
N GLY A 80 6.57 10.27 -11.11
CA GLY A 80 7.23 9.17 -11.82
C GLY A 80 6.30 8.43 -12.80
N PRO A 81 6.80 7.37 -13.44
CA PRO A 81 6.02 6.60 -14.40
C PRO A 81 4.71 6.05 -13.82
N ARG A 82 3.64 6.11 -14.61
CA ARG A 82 2.29 5.68 -14.20
C ARG A 82 1.50 5.10 -15.36
N PHE A 83 0.52 4.26 -15.03
CA PHE A 83 -0.38 3.64 -15.99
C PHE A 83 -1.83 3.68 -15.48
N ALA A 84 -2.79 3.73 -16.40
CA ALA A 84 -4.22 3.69 -16.11
C ALA A 84 -4.78 2.28 -16.27
N VAL A 85 -6.04 2.08 -15.85
CA VAL A 85 -6.76 0.81 -16.05
C VAL A 85 -8.08 1.10 -16.76
N ASN A 86 -8.36 0.32 -17.80
CA ASN A 86 -9.60 0.41 -18.58
C ASN A 86 -10.82 0.19 -17.67
N GLY A 87 -11.78 1.12 -17.70
CA GLY A 87 -12.99 1.10 -16.88
C GLY A 87 -12.85 1.70 -15.47
N ALA A 88 -11.69 2.25 -15.12
CA ALA A 88 -11.43 2.94 -13.84
C ALA A 88 -10.92 4.39 -14.03
N GLU A 89 -11.37 5.05 -15.09
CA GLU A 89 -10.99 6.42 -15.49
C GLU A 89 -11.48 7.49 -14.50
N ASP A 90 -12.41 7.12 -13.62
CA ASP A 90 -12.94 7.99 -12.57
C ASP A 90 -11.97 8.17 -11.40
N GLY A 91 -10.87 7.40 -11.33
CA GLY A 91 -9.80 7.63 -10.38
C GLY A 91 -8.43 7.73 -11.04
N ASP A 92 -7.42 7.91 -10.20
CA ASP A 92 -6.08 8.27 -10.62
C ASP A 92 -5.32 7.11 -11.29
N PRO A 93 -4.35 7.39 -12.16
CA PRO A 93 -3.38 6.40 -12.61
C PRO A 93 -2.62 5.76 -11.43
N ILE A 94 -2.04 4.59 -11.66
CA ILE A 94 -1.23 3.87 -10.69
C ILE A 94 0.24 4.24 -10.90
N GLY A 95 0.90 4.74 -9.85
CA GLY A 95 2.34 4.99 -9.86
C GLY A 95 3.13 3.69 -9.80
N VAL A 96 4.05 3.49 -10.73
CA VAL A 96 4.94 2.31 -10.77
C VAL A 96 5.81 2.26 -9.51
N ASP A 97 6.30 3.41 -9.05
CA ASP A 97 7.11 3.48 -7.83
C ASP A 97 6.27 3.13 -6.58
N VAL A 98 5.02 3.60 -6.50
CA VAL A 98 4.11 3.26 -5.39
C VAL A 98 3.87 1.75 -5.33
N LEU A 99 3.65 1.09 -6.47
CA LEU A 99 3.55 -0.37 -6.50
C LEU A 99 4.84 -1.07 -6.06
N THR A 100 6.01 -0.48 -6.33
CA THR A 100 7.30 -0.97 -5.84
C THR A 100 7.36 -0.93 -4.32
N HIS A 101 6.96 0.19 -3.70
CA HIS A 101 6.89 0.31 -2.24
C HIS A 101 5.90 -0.69 -1.63
N VAL A 102 4.72 -0.82 -2.23
CA VAL A 102 3.67 -1.73 -1.77
C VAL A 102 4.09 -3.19 -1.88
N CYS A 103 4.64 -3.63 -3.02
CA CYS A 103 5.11 -5.00 -3.20
C CYS A 103 6.24 -5.33 -2.23
N THR A 104 7.14 -4.38 -1.99
CA THR A 104 8.25 -4.56 -1.04
C THR A 104 7.73 -4.70 0.39
N ALA A 105 6.78 -3.85 0.80
CA ALA A 105 6.13 -3.94 2.11
C ALA A 105 5.37 -5.27 2.28
N ALA A 106 4.63 -5.71 1.26
CA ALA A 106 3.92 -6.98 1.28
C ALA A 106 4.87 -8.16 1.47
N LEU A 107 5.96 -8.23 0.68
CA LEU A 107 6.97 -9.28 0.78
C LEU A 107 7.65 -9.28 2.15
N ARG A 108 7.99 -8.10 2.68
CA ARG A 108 8.57 -7.94 4.02
C ARG A 108 7.66 -8.53 5.11
N GLU A 109 6.36 -8.32 4.97
CA GLU A 109 5.38 -8.82 5.91
C GLU A 109 5.01 -10.30 5.67
N GLY A 110 5.57 -10.95 4.63
CA GLY A 110 5.35 -12.36 4.30
C GLY A 110 4.10 -12.61 3.44
N ALA A 111 3.62 -11.59 2.75
CA ALA A 111 2.58 -11.70 1.72
C ALA A 111 3.24 -11.77 0.34
N GLU A 112 3.10 -12.90 -0.35
CA GLU A 112 3.66 -13.09 -1.69
C GLU A 112 2.89 -12.29 -2.76
N TYR A 113 1.63 -12.02 -2.48
CA TYR A 113 0.72 -11.39 -3.41
C TYR A 113 0.12 -10.10 -2.84
N ILE A 114 -0.42 -9.25 -3.72
CA ILE A 114 -1.26 -8.11 -3.32
C ILE A 114 -2.60 -8.13 -4.05
N TRP A 115 -3.64 -7.67 -3.35
CA TRP A 115 -4.94 -7.35 -3.91
C TRP A 115 -5.10 -5.84 -3.97
N ILE A 116 -5.31 -5.31 -5.18
CA ILE A 116 -5.65 -3.92 -5.45
C ILE A 116 -6.93 -3.93 -6.25
N ASP A 117 -8.01 -3.34 -5.74
CA ASP A 117 -9.32 -3.32 -6.39
C ASP A 117 -9.23 -2.89 -7.87
N ARG A 118 -8.49 -1.84 -8.19
CA ARG A 118 -8.29 -1.30 -9.54
C ARG A 118 -7.67 -2.29 -10.52
N LEU A 119 -6.82 -3.21 -10.06
CA LEU A 119 -6.15 -4.21 -10.91
C LEU A 119 -6.74 -5.62 -10.82
N CYS A 120 -7.38 -5.95 -9.70
CA CYS A 120 -7.87 -7.31 -9.43
C CYS A 120 -9.35 -7.49 -9.79
N ILE A 121 -10.08 -6.39 -9.97
CA ILE A 121 -11.49 -6.38 -10.41
C ILE A 121 -11.53 -6.00 -11.90
N VAL A 122 -12.34 -6.70 -12.69
CA VAL A 122 -12.62 -6.31 -14.07
C VAL A 122 -13.53 -5.09 -14.06
N GLN A 123 -12.93 -3.90 -14.18
CA GLN A 123 -13.60 -2.62 -13.96
C GLN A 123 -14.71 -2.33 -14.98
N THR A 124 -14.57 -2.86 -16.19
CA THR A 124 -15.58 -2.77 -17.27
C THR A 124 -16.78 -3.70 -17.03
N SER A 125 -16.67 -4.70 -16.15
CA SER A 125 -17.73 -5.68 -15.89
C SER A 125 -18.55 -5.33 -14.64
N LYS A 126 -19.81 -4.92 -14.85
CA LYS A 126 -20.77 -4.70 -13.74
C LYS A 126 -21.07 -5.98 -12.94
N GLN A 127 -20.92 -7.16 -13.56
CA GLN A 127 -21.10 -8.43 -12.87
C GLN A 127 -19.93 -8.70 -11.94
N ASP A 128 -18.69 -8.61 -12.44
CA ASP A 128 -17.49 -8.85 -11.66
C ASP A 128 -17.37 -7.85 -10.51
N LYS A 129 -17.63 -6.56 -10.77
CA LYS A 129 -17.65 -5.52 -9.72
C LYS A 129 -18.62 -5.87 -8.59
N ARG A 130 -19.86 -6.25 -8.91
CA ARG A 130 -20.86 -6.61 -7.89
C ARG A 130 -20.43 -7.83 -7.08
N TRP A 131 -19.88 -8.85 -7.76
CA TRP A 131 -19.39 -10.04 -7.09
C TRP A 131 -18.21 -9.71 -6.16
N GLN A 132 -17.19 -9.01 -6.65
CA GLN A 132 -16.01 -8.60 -5.88
C GLN A 132 -16.38 -7.73 -4.68
N ILE A 133 -17.29 -6.76 -4.85
CA ILE A 133 -17.80 -5.93 -3.75
C ILE A 133 -18.45 -6.79 -2.67
N GLY A 134 -19.25 -7.78 -3.06
CA GLY A 134 -19.85 -8.75 -2.13
C GLY A 134 -18.82 -9.62 -1.40
N GLN A 135 -17.59 -9.72 -1.92
CA GLN A 135 -16.48 -10.46 -1.29
C GLN A 135 -15.51 -9.56 -0.51
N MET A 136 -15.57 -8.22 -0.65
CA MET A 136 -14.55 -7.31 -0.12
C MET A 136 -14.28 -7.50 1.38
N PHE A 137 -15.32 -7.69 2.20
CA PHE A 137 -15.13 -7.93 3.62
C PHE A 137 -14.29 -9.19 3.87
N ASP A 138 -14.57 -10.30 3.18
CA ASP A 138 -13.77 -11.51 3.27
C ASP A 138 -12.36 -11.33 2.69
N ILE A 139 -12.20 -10.54 1.62
CA ILE A 139 -10.90 -10.18 1.04
C ILE A 139 -10.03 -9.47 2.08
N TYR A 140 -10.57 -8.46 2.76
CA TYR A 140 -9.83 -7.76 3.82
C TYR A 140 -9.65 -8.63 5.07
N LYS A 141 -10.67 -9.40 5.48
CA LYS A 141 -10.60 -10.25 6.67
C LYS A 141 -9.54 -11.34 6.57
N ARG A 142 -9.34 -11.89 5.37
CA ARG A 142 -8.47 -13.04 5.13
C ARG A 142 -7.11 -12.65 4.58
N CYS A 143 -6.87 -11.36 4.34
CA CYS A 143 -5.53 -10.91 3.99
C CYS A 143 -4.59 -11.11 5.18
N ARG A 144 -3.31 -11.21 4.88
CA ARG A 144 -2.27 -11.29 5.91
C ARG A 144 -2.06 -9.92 6.58
N ILE A 145 -2.20 -8.86 5.79
CA ILE A 145 -2.03 -7.48 6.22
C ILE A 145 -2.78 -6.54 5.28
N CYS A 146 -3.34 -5.47 5.81
CA CYS A 146 -3.84 -4.35 5.03
C CYS A 146 -2.78 -3.24 4.99
N LEU A 147 -2.38 -2.85 3.78
CA LEU A 147 -1.45 -1.75 3.56
C LEU A 147 -2.23 -0.53 3.08
N VAL A 148 -2.14 0.56 3.84
CA VAL A 148 -2.87 1.79 3.59
C VAL A 148 -1.97 2.81 2.88
N LEU A 149 -2.45 3.34 1.76
CA LEU A 149 -1.89 4.49 1.06
C LEU A 149 -2.86 5.68 1.22
N PRO A 150 -2.68 6.51 2.26
CA PRO A 150 -3.68 7.50 2.63
C PRO A 150 -3.83 8.60 1.56
N GLY A 151 -2.75 8.90 0.85
CA GLY A 151 -2.70 9.90 -0.22
C GLY A 151 -3.12 9.40 -1.61
N GLY A 152 -3.46 8.12 -1.75
CA GLY A 152 -3.79 7.49 -3.03
C GLY A 152 -2.62 6.69 -3.62
N ILE A 153 -2.79 6.28 -4.88
CA ILE A 153 -1.90 5.29 -5.53
C ILE A 153 -0.93 5.89 -6.54
N GLN A 154 -0.97 7.21 -6.77
CA GLN A 154 -0.04 7.91 -7.68
C GLN A 154 1.31 8.18 -7.03
N ARG A 155 1.31 8.62 -5.76
CA ARG A 155 2.50 8.92 -4.98
C ARG A 155 2.28 8.61 -3.50
N LEU A 156 3.37 8.43 -2.77
CA LEU A 156 3.31 8.45 -1.32
C LEU A 156 3.20 9.90 -0.82
N VAL A 157 2.42 10.10 0.23
CA VAL A 157 2.29 11.38 0.94
C VAL A 157 3.09 11.35 2.23
N GLY A 158 3.60 12.50 2.67
CA GLY A 158 4.17 12.67 4.00
C GLY A 158 3.11 12.61 5.11
N LEU A 159 3.53 12.41 6.35
CA LEU A 159 2.62 12.47 7.51
C LEU A 159 2.04 13.88 7.70
N ASP A 160 2.76 14.92 7.31
CA ASP A 160 2.32 16.32 7.37
C ASP A 160 1.26 16.69 6.32
N GLU A 161 0.97 15.81 5.35
CA GLU A 161 -0.01 16.05 4.31
C GLU A 161 -1.40 15.53 4.71
N PRO A 162 -2.44 16.39 4.78
CA PRO A 162 -3.80 15.94 5.09
C PRO A 162 -4.37 15.09 3.96
N THR A 163 -5.11 14.04 4.31
CA THR A 163 -5.72 13.12 3.34
C THR A 163 -7.20 12.90 3.63
N THR A 164 -7.94 12.43 2.63
CA THR A 164 -9.38 12.13 2.76
C THR A 164 -9.65 10.67 3.11
N TRP A 165 -8.60 9.84 3.24
CA TRP A 165 -8.74 8.40 3.39
C TRP A 165 -9.62 7.99 4.58
N ILE A 166 -9.44 8.63 5.76
CA ILE A 166 -10.19 8.25 6.96
C ILE A 166 -11.69 8.59 6.87
N ASN A 167 -12.07 9.55 6.02
CA ASN A 167 -13.44 10.05 5.90
C ASN A 167 -14.31 9.23 4.94
N ARG A 168 -13.81 8.10 4.43
CA ARG A 168 -14.53 7.26 3.46
C ARG A 168 -15.36 6.20 4.15
N GLY A 169 -16.51 5.89 3.53
CA GLY A 169 -17.39 4.81 3.99
C GLY A 169 -16.72 3.42 3.97
N TRP A 170 -15.75 3.20 3.07
CA TRP A 170 -15.04 1.92 2.96
C TRP A 170 -13.97 1.71 4.05
N THR A 171 -13.45 2.77 4.65
CA THR A 171 -12.36 2.72 5.61
C THR A 171 -12.67 1.81 6.81
N LEU A 172 -13.93 1.72 7.22
CA LEU A 172 -14.31 0.88 8.35
C LEU A 172 -13.97 -0.60 8.14
N GLN A 173 -14.34 -1.18 6.99
CA GLN A 173 -14.01 -2.58 6.72
C GLN A 173 -12.51 -2.77 6.46
N GLU A 174 -11.86 -1.77 5.85
CA GLU A 174 -10.42 -1.80 5.53
C GLU A 174 -9.53 -1.71 6.77
N THR A 175 -10.09 -1.23 7.89
CA THR A 175 -9.41 -1.09 9.17
C THR A 175 -9.77 -2.17 10.18
N LEU A 176 -11.03 -2.63 10.20
CA LEU A 176 -11.50 -3.59 11.20
C LEU A 176 -11.48 -5.04 10.75
N ALA A 177 -11.63 -5.32 9.46
CA ALA A 177 -11.63 -6.70 8.98
C ALA A 177 -10.24 -7.34 9.00
N PRO A 178 -9.16 -6.66 8.54
CA PRO A 178 -7.82 -7.23 8.51
C PRO A 178 -7.26 -7.54 9.90
N PRO A 179 -6.42 -8.57 10.04
CA PRO A 179 -5.76 -8.87 11.31
C PRO A 179 -4.74 -7.80 11.72
N ARG A 180 -4.16 -7.09 10.73
CA ARG A 180 -3.15 -6.04 10.91
C ARG A 180 -3.31 -4.97 9.84
N VAL A 181 -3.07 -3.71 10.21
CA VAL A 181 -3.14 -2.56 9.32
C VAL A 181 -1.90 -1.71 9.50
N GLU A 182 -1.13 -1.54 8.43
CA GLU A 182 0.06 -0.69 8.37
C GLU A 182 -0.17 0.41 7.34
N VAL A 183 0.38 1.59 7.59
CA VAL A 183 0.29 2.75 6.71
C VAL A 183 1.64 3.00 6.09
N ILE A 184 1.69 3.15 4.77
CA ILE A 184 2.91 3.49 4.03
C ILE A 184 2.85 4.99 3.68
N TYR A 185 3.95 5.69 3.94
CA TYR A 185 4.07 7.13 3.71
C TYR A 185 5.48 7.51 3.26
N ALA A 186 5.59 8.68 2.63
CA ALA A 186 6.86 9.28 2.26
C ALA A 186 7.64 9.63 3.53
N TRP A 187 8.91 9.22 3.58
CA TRP A 187 9.72 9.35 4.79
C TRP A 187 11.20 9.48 4.49
N LYS A 188 11.82 10.53 5.03
CA LYS A 188 13.23 10.86 4.77
C LYS A 188 14.17 10.66 5.97
N TRP A 189 13.66 10.20 7.11
CA TRP A 189 14.38 10.29 8.38
C TRP A 189 14.94 8.97 8.91
N GLY A 190 14.86 7.86 8.18
CA GLY A 190 15.37 6.58 8.67
C GLY A 190 14.38 5.78 9.51
N SER A 191 14.72 4.51 9.78
CA SER A 191 14.00 3.71 10.78
C SER A 191 14.14 4.31 12.17
N GLY A 192 13.07 4.31 12.96
CA GLY A 192 13.11 4.94 14.27
C GLY A 192 11.97 4.52 15.19
N LEU A 193 11.99 5.11 16.37
CA LEU A 193 10.92 5.01 17.35
C LEU A 193 10.26 6.38 17.43
N TYR A 194 8.94 6.41 17.45
CA TYR A 194 8.25 7.62 17.87
C TYR A 194 7.80 7.46 19.32
N TYR A 195 7.81 8.58 20.03
CA TYR A 195 7.39 8.68 21.41
C TYR A 195 6.43 9.84 21.53
N ARG A 196 5.30 9.60 22.21
CA ARG A 196 4.43 10.68 22.67
C ARG A 196 4.23 10.52 24.17
N ASN A 197 4.52 11.57 24.92
CA ASN A 197 4.32 11.59 26.38
C ASN A 197 2.88 11.12 26.69
N ASN A 198 2.78 10.08 27.53
CA ASN A 198 1.53 9.45 27.97
C ASN A 198 0.63 8.81 26.88
N ALA A 199 1.06 8.72 25.61
CA ALA A 199 0.24 8.18 24.52
C ALA A 199 0.86 6.96 23.79
N GLY A 200 2.01 6.47 24.26
CA GLY A 200 2.62 5.23 23.80
C GLY A 200 3.89 5.41 22.97
N ARG A 201 4.48 4.27 22.63
CA ARG A 201 5.66 4.13 21.76
C ARG A 201 5.27 3.28 20.56
N GLY A 202 5.89 3.51 19.41
CA GLY A 202 5.80 2.56 18.32
C GLY A 202 6.92 2.74 17.31
N ASN A 203 6.94 1.81 16.36
CA ASN A 203 8.05 1.66 15.43
C ASN A 203 7.70 2.32 14.10
N ILE A 204 8.66 3.08 13.58
CA ILE A 204 8.70 3.53 12.20
C ILE A 204 9.71 2.64 11.50
N ILE A 205 9.21 1.90 10.52
CA ILE A 205 9.99 0.93 9.79
C ILE A 205 10.30 1.52 8.43
N GLU A 206 11.56 1.87 8.18
CA GLU A 206 11.98 2.32 6.86
C GLU A 206 11.86 1.17 5.85
N LEU A 207 11.19 1.46 4.74
CA LEU A 207 11.03 0.54 3.61
C LEU A 207 12.13 0.79 2.58
N PHE A 208 12.32 2.06 2.22
CA PHE A 208 13.35 2.52 1.29
C PHE A 208 14.10 3.71 1.90
N PRO A 209 15.43 3.63 2.02
CA PRO A 209 16.24 4.69 2.60
C PRO A 209 15.93 6.07 2.03
N GLY A 210 15.45 6.98 2.88
CA GLY A 210 15.18 8.36 2.48
C GLY A 210 13.93 8.58 1.62
N GLU A 211 13.18 7.53 1.29
CA GLU A 211 12.01 7.61 0.42
C GLU A 211 10.70 7.27 1.15
N SER A 212 10.66 6.18 1.90
CA SER A 212 9.41 5.67 2.48
C SER A 212 9.60 4.88 3.76
N ALA A 213 8.57 4.92 4.59
CA ALA A 213 8.45 4.11 5.78
C ALA A 213 7.04 3.55 5.92
N MET A 214 6.89 2.58 6.81
CA MET A 214 5.62 2.07 7.26
C MET A 214 5.53 2.02 8.78
N SER A 215 4.32 2.17 9.29
CA SER A 215 4.02 1.99 10.72
C SER A 215 2.56 1.61 10.94
N PRO A 216 2.22 1.02 12.10
CA PRO A 216 0.85 0.60 12.36
C PRO A 216 -0.13 1.77 12.30
N LEU A 217 -1.38 1.51 11.87
CA LEU A 217 -2.40 2.56 11.87
C LEU A 217 -2.67 3.13 13.28
N SER A 218 -2.67 2.25 14.29
CA SER A 218 -2.81 2.65 15.70
C SER A 218 -1.71 3.62 16.15
N THR A 219 -0.51 3.43 15.60
CA THR A 219 0.62 4.31 15.83
C THR A 219 0.33 5.72 15.33
N LEU A 220 -0.19 5.86 14.11
CA LEU A 220 -0.49 7.18 13.56
C LEU A 220 -1.63 7.88 14.31
N PHE A 221 -2.69 7.16 14.72
CA PHE A 221 -3.73 7.79 15.55
C PHE A 221 -3.19 8.31 16.89
N SER A 222 -2.24 7.60 17.50
CA SER A 222 -1.59 8.08 18.72
C SER A 222 -0.79 9.37 18.49
N LEU A 223 -0.31 9.65 17.28
CA LEU A 223 0.35 10.91 16.94
C LEU A 223 -0.64 12.07 16.83
N TYR A 224 -1.82 11.87 16.22
CA TYR A 224 -2.81 12.95 15.97
C TYR A 224 -3.84 13.18 17.08
N SER A 225 -3.91 12.34 18.11
CA SER A 225 -4.93 12.45 19.17
C SER A 225 -4.66 13.61 20.16
N GLY A 226 -4.49 14.84 19.69
CA GLY A 226 -4.28 16.04 20.51
C GLY A 226 -4.99 17.24 19.88
N SER A 227 -5.69 18.04 20.70
CA SER A 227 -6.54 19.16 20.29
C SER A 227 -5.78 20.45 19.95
N GLU A 228 -4.46 20.42 19.80
CA GLU A 228 -3.67 21.58 19.40
C GLU A 228 -3.18 21.43 17.95
N PRO A 229 -3.16 22.53 17.16
CA PRO A 229 -2.52 22.52 15.87
C PRO A 229 -1.06 22.11 16.09
N VAL A 230 -0.61 21.08 15.39
CA VAL A 230 0.75 20.57 15.50
C VAL A 230 1.72 21.64 15.00
N ASN A 231 2.13 22.54 15.90
CA ASN A 231 3.42 23.21 15.78
C ASN A 231 4.44 22.09 16.00
N CYS A 232 4.99 21.56 14.91
CA CYS A 232 5.83 20.36 14.84
C CYS A 232 6.96 20.38 15.88
N SER A 233 6.65 19.90 17.08
CA SER A 233 7.61 19.44 18.07
C SER A 233 7.14 18.08 18.62
N VAL A 234 6.61 17.24 17.73
CA VAL A 234 6.73 15.80 17.91
C VAL A 234 8.23 15.54 17.85
N TYR A 235 8.86 15.31 19.00
CA TYR A 235 10.23 14.79 19.05
C TYR A 235 10.19 13.36 18.51
N LEU A 236 10.24 13.23 17.18
CA LEU A 236 10.64 12.01 16.49
C LEU A 236 12.14 11.86 16.73
N SER A 237 12.50 11.35 17.90
CA SER A 237 13.86 10.87 18.13
C SER A 237 14.05 9.60 17.34
N VAL A 238 14.50 9.74 16.09
CA VAL A 238 15.05 8.62 15.31
C VAL A 238 16.34 8.19 16.00
N VAL A 239 16.22 7.30 16.98
CA VAL A 239 17.38 6.68 17.61
C VAL A 239 17.85 5.58 16.67
N SER A 240 18.88 5.89 15.86
CA SER A 240 19.54 4.88 15.03
C SER A 240 20.11 3.77 15.94
N PRO A 241 19.98 2.47 15.60
CA PRO A 241 20.46 1.36 16.43
C PRO A 241 21.98 1.38 16.70
N THR A 242 22.74 2.17 15.95
CA THR A 242 24.20 2.20 16.00
C THR A 242 24.80 3.08 17.10
N SER A 243 23.99 3.78 17.91
CA SER A 243 24.49 4.68 18.97
C SER A 243 24.37 4.13 20.39
N PHE A 244 24.41 2.80 20.56
CA PHE A 244 24.70 2.20 21.87
C PHE A 244 26.22 2.21 22.13
N HIS A 245 26.74 3.31 22.69
CA HIS A 245 27.99 3.23 23.44
C HIS A 245 27.70 2.62 24.81
N PRO A 246 28.37 1.52 25.22
CA PRO A 246 28.23 1.01 26.57
C PRO A 246 28.77 2.07 27.54
N ALA A 247 27.93 2.44 28.51
CA ALA A 247 28.26 3.40 29.55
C ALA A 247 29.59 3.03 30.21
N GLY A 248 30.49 4.01 30.27
CA GLY A 248 31.81 3.90 30.86
C GLY A 248 31.76 3.35 32.29
N SER A 249 32.70 2.45 32.57
CA SER A 249 33.02 1.96 33.89
C SER A 249 33.33 3.12 34.83
N LYS A 250 32.66 3.15 35.98
CA LYS A 250 33.01 3.99 37.12
C LYS A 250 34.45 3.65 37.54
N HIS A 251 35.34 4.64 37.49
CA HIS A 251 36.59 4.61 38.23
C HIS A 251 36.32 5.22 39.62
N THR A 252 36.48 4.39 40.65
CA THR A 252 37.02 4.80 41.95
C THR A 252 38.53 4.90 41.87
#